data_AF-A0A1D1VPI0-F1
#
_entry.id   AF-A0A1D1VPI0-F1
#
_cell.length_a   1.000
_cell.length_b   1.000
_cell.length_c   1.000
_cell.angle_alpha   90.00
_cell.angle_beta   90.00
_cell.angle_gamma   90.00
#
_symmetry.space_group_name_H-M   'P 1'
#
loop_
_entity.id
_entity.type
_entity.pdbx_description
1 polymer ?
#
loop_
_entity_poly.entity_id
_entity_poly.type
_entity_poly.pdbx_seq_one_letter_code
_entity_poly.pdbx_strand_id
1 'polypeptide(L)'
;MAANQLQQRRIFRKTPTDNCSRPGSEEIEKLKYDVYELLDTLDEGTYREVASQMVRLHIAKSYGHLEAAVGAIIETALYYPDYTKLYARFCHILSSKSVEVDCKKPTQDVRGGQPQKHTFHDAMVYRTQQQFASARTEYEELTTQSRPAELSAHHKMLFMADLYTAGVMVNSVMLSNFATIIYTSEQVALECLCRLMSAFIEKNKCSASHLKVSTPKSKPVPQREL
;
A
#
# COMPACT_ATOMS: atom_id res chain seq x y z
N MET A 1 -13.04 -1.98 -26.41
CA MET A 1 -13.30 -1.45 -25.05
C MET A 1 -12.01 -1.01 -24.33
N ALA A 2 -10.89 -1.74 -24.44
CA ALA A 2 -9.60 -1.36 -23.82
C ALA A 2 -9.01 0.00 -24.28
N ALA A 3 -9.15 0.36 -25.56
CA ALA A 3 -8.61 1.61 -26.10
C ALA A 3 -9.27 2.88 -25.51
N ASN A 4 -10.56 2.79 -25.12
CA ASN A 4 -11.31 3.91 -24.55
C ASN A 4 -10.95 4.15 -23.06
N GLN A 5 -10.46 3.11 -22.38
CA GLN A 5 -10.03 3.16 -20.98
C GLN A 5 -8.63 3.77 -20.81
N LEU A 6 -7.71 3.55 -21.77
CA LEU A 6 -6.41 4.25 -21.86
C LEU A 6 -6.57 5.76 -22.13
N GLN A 7 -7.64 6.16 -22.85
CA GLN A 7 -7.93 7.57 -23.12
C GLN A 7 -8.40 8.34 -21.88
N GLN A 8 -9.16 7.70 -20.99
CA GLN A 8 -9.58 8.32 -19.72
C GLN A 8 -8.40 8.55 -18.76
N ARG A 9 -7.32 7.76 -18.88
CA ARG A 9 -6.16 7.89 -17.99
C ARG A 9 -5.38 9.21 -18.15
N ARG A 10 -5.42 9.81 -19.33
CA ARG A 10 -4.64 11.01 -19.71
C ARG A 10 -5.18 12.33 -19.15
N ILE A 11 -6.36 12.35 -18.53
CA ILE A 11 -7.11 13.59 -18.19
C ILE A 11 -6.74 14.15 -16.80
N PHE A 12 -6.02 13.39 -15.95
CA PHE A 12 -5.73 13.76 -14.55
C PHE A 12 -4.72 14.92 -14.36
N ARG A 13 -4.21 15.55 -15.44
CA ARG A 13 -3.13 16.54 -15.34
C ARG A 13 -3.60 17.84 -14.70
N LYS A 14 -3.13 18.16 -13.49
CA LYS A 14 -2.85 19.55 -13.12
C LYS A 14 -1.52 19.93 -13.79
N THR A 15 -1.52 20.98 -14.59
CA THR A 15 -0.31 21.62 -15.09
C THR A 15 0.49 22.18 -13.91
N PRO A 16 1.84 22.15 -13.94
CA PRO A 16 2.66 22.82 -12.95
C PRO A 16 2.26 24.30 -12.92
N THR A 17 1.82 24.79 -11.77
CA THR A 17 1.67 26.23 -11.57
C THR A 17 3.06 26.78 -11.27
N ASP A 18 3.61 27.55 -12.21
CA ASP A 18 4.78 28.40 -12.03
C ASP A 18 4.60 29.27 -10.79
N ASN A 19 5.12 28.84 -9.65
CA ASN A 19 5.23 29.66 -8.46
C ASN A 19 6.45 29.22 -7.65
N CYS A 20 7.35 30.19 -7.41
CA CYS A 20 8.59 30.15 -6.64
C CYS A 20 8.69 28.96 -5.68
N SER A 21 9.29 27.87 -6.16
CA SER A 21 9.48 26.66 -5.39
C SER A 21 10.96 26.54 -5.03
N ARG A 22 11.26 26.03 -3.82
CA ARG A 22 12.65 25.74 -3.42
C ARG A 22 13.26 24.75 -4.40
N PRO A 23 14.57 24.78 -4.70
CA PRO A 23 15.18 23.91 -5.70
C PRO A 23 14.98 22.39 -5.43
N GLY A 24 14.72 21.98 -4.18
CA GLY A 24 14.34 20.61 -3.85
C GLY A 24 12.86 20.25 -4.09
N SER A 25 11.94 21.21 -4.17
CA SER A 25 10.53 20.95 -4.45
C SER A 25 10.23 20.79 -5.94
N GLU A 26 10.94 21.50 -6.82
CA GLU A 26 10.78 21.35 -8.28
C GLU A 26 11.23 19.96 -8.75
N GLU A 27 12.32 19.44 -8.21
CA GLU A 27 12.79 18.08 -8.50
C GLU A 27 11.79 17.01 -8.06
N ILE A 28 11.23 17.15 -6.86
CA ILE A 28 10.22 16.23 -6.32
C ILE A 28 8.92 16.31 -7.14
N GLU A 29 8.52 17.50 -7.55
CA GLU A 29 7.33 17.68 -8.38
C GLU A 29 7.53 17.05 -9.77
N LYS A 30 8.69 17.27 -10.39
CA LYS A 30 9.06 16.60 -11.64
C LYS A 30 9.05 15.07 -11.49
N LEU A 31 9.64 14.53 -10.43
CA LEU A 31 9.58 13.10 -10.15
C LEU A 31 8.12 12.60 -10.07
N LYS A 32 7.25 13.37 -9.42
CA LYS A 32 5.83 13.01 -9.31
C LYS A 32 5.18 12.89 -10.69
N TYR A 33 5.47 13.82 -11.62
CA TYR A 33 5.01 13.73 -13.01
C TYR A 33 5.60 12.53 -13.76
N ASP A 34 6.91 12.29 -13.64
CA ASP A 34 7.57 11.14 -14.29
C ASP A 34 6.96 9.81 -13.80
N VAL A 35 6.61 9.71 -12.51
CA VAL A 35 5.91 8.56 -11.96
C VAL A 35 4.51 8.41 -12.56
N TYR A 36 3.73 9.49 -12.70
CA TYR A 36 2.42 9.41 -13.36
C TYR A 36 2.53 8.93 -14.82
N GLU A 37 3.50 9.44 -15.59
CA GLU A 37 3.69 9.01 -16.98
C GLU A 37 4.05 7.53 -17.08
N LEU A 38 4.84 7.01 -16.14
CA LEU A 38 5.11 5.58 -16.06
C LEU A 38 3.85 4.77 -15.70
N LEU A 39 3.05 5.25 -14.75
CA LEU A 39 1.82 4.58 -14.32
C LEU A 39 0.74 4.56 -15.42
N ASP A 40 0.74 5.53 -16.35
CA ASP A 40 -0.16 5.52 -17.51
C ASP A 40 0.06 4.29 -18.42
N THR A 41 1.29 3.77 -18.45
CA THR A 41 1.66 2.58 -19.23
C THR A 41 1.44 1.28 -18.47
N LEU A 42 0.97 1.33 -17.22
CA LEU A 42 0.82 0.17 -16.35
C LEU A 42 -0.35 -0.72 -16.78
N ASP A 43 -0.03 -1.96 -17.15
CA ASP A 43 -0.98 -3.04 -17.42
C ASP A 43 -0.42 -4.42 -16.96
N GLU A 44 -1.19 -5.49 -17.17
CA GLU A 44 -0.81 -6.86 -16.80
C GLU A 44 0.39 -7.42 -17.59
N GLY A 45 0.76 -6.80 -18.71
CA GLY A 45 1.93 -7.17 -19.52
C GLY A 45 3.18 -6.34 -19.22
N THR A 46 3.02 -5.10 -18.71
CA THR A 46 4.12 -4.13 -18.54
C THR A 46 4.54 -3.87 -17.10
N TYR A 47 3.78 -4.36 -16.11
CA TYR A 47 4.00 -4.03 -14.69
C TYR A 47 5.42 -4.30 -14.15
N ARG A 48 6.14 -5.29 -14.70
CA ARG A 48 7.51 -5.63 -14.28
C ARG A 48 8.54 -4.65 -14.86
N GLU A 49 8.36 -4.30 -16.13
CA GLU A 49 9.17 -3.32 -16.84
C GLU A 49 8.99 -1.95 -16.19
N VAL A 50 7.74 -1.53 -15.96
CA VAL A 50 7.41 -0.28 -15.27
C VAL A 50 8.04 -0.25 -13.87
N ALA A 51 8.02 -1.36 -13.13
CA ALA A 51 8.63 -1.41 -11.79
C ALA A 51 10.14 -1.25 -11.85
N SER A 52 10.77 -1.74 -12.92
CA SER A 52 12.21 -1.59 -13.15
C SER A 52 12.57 -0.16 -13.58
N GLN A 53 11.71 0.51 -14.35
CA GLN A 53 11.84 1.92 -14.70
C GLN A 53 11.66 2.82 -13.48
N MET A 54 10.71 2.49 -12.59
CA MET A 54 10.46 3.25 -11.37
C MET A 54 11.68 3.32 -10.45
N VAL A 55 12.44 2.22 -10.32
CA VAL A 55 13.70 2.20 -9.55
C VAL A 55 14.77 3.09 -10.20
N ARG A 56 14.76 3.23 -11.53
CA ARG A 56 15.70 4.10 -12.27
C ARG A 56 15.38 5.58 -12.12
N LEU A 57 14.16 5.97 -11.74
CA LEU A 57 13.78 7.35 -11.46
C LEU A 57 14.37 7.92 -10.16
N HIS A 58 15.34 7.24 -9.54
CA HIS A 58 15.97 7.68 -8.30
C HIS A 58 14.96 7.99 -7.17
N ILE A 59 13.88 7.21 -7.08
CA ILE A 59 12.88 7.32 -6.01
C ILE A 59 13.49 7.13 -4.61
N ALA A 60 14.67 6.52 -4.51
CA ALA A 60 15.47 6.37 -3.29
C ALA A 60 16.45 7.52 -3.01
N LYS A 61 16.41 8.63 -3.77
CA LYS A 61 17.35 9.75 -3.60
C LYS A 61 17.21 10.43 -2.23
N SER A 62 15.98 10.60 -1.76
CA SER A 62 15.68 11.12 -0.42
C SER A 62 14.30 10.64 0.02
N TYR A 63 13.99 10.82 1.30
CA TYR A 63 12.67 10.46 1.84
C TYR A 63 11.53 11.20 1.13
N GLY A 64 11.74 12.47 0.74
CA GLY A 64 10.76 13.23 -0.03
C GLY A 64 10.51 12.67 -1.43
N HIS A 65 11.54 12.13 -2.10
CA HIS A 65 11.37 11.45 -3.40
C HIS A 65 10.56 10.16 -3.25
N LEU A 66 10.86 9.40 -2.20
CA LEU A 66 10.16 8.16 -1.87
C LEU A 66 8.68 8.43 -1.56
N GLU A 67 8.40 9.44 -0.74
CA GLU A 67 7.03 9.84 -0.39
C GLU A 67 6.24 10.37 -1.57
N ALA A 68 6.88 11.07 -2.51
CA ALA A 68 6.24 11.57 -3.71
C ALA A 68 5.87 10.42 -4.67
N ALA A 69 6.77 9.47 -4.88
CA ALA A 69 6.51 8.30 -5.71
C ALA A 69 5.38 7.42 -5.14
N VAL A 70 5.44 7.12 -3.83
CA VAL A 70 4.38 6.38 -3.13
C VAL A 70 3.04 7.15 -3.20
N GLY A 71 3.08 8.46 -2.97
CA GLY A 71 1.90 9.31 -3.05
C GLY A 71 1.25 9.28 -4.42
N ALA A 72 2.04 9.40 -5.50
CA ALA A 72 1.54 9.30 -6.86
C ALA A 72 0.87 7.94 -7.14
N ILE A 73 1.49 6.82 -6.75
CA ILE A 73 0.91 5.48 -6.93
C ILE A 73 -0.43 5.35 -6.21
N ILE A 74 -0.51 5.80 -4.96
CA ILE A 74 -1.75 5.74 -4.17
C ILE A 74 -2.81 6.62 -4.83
N GLU A 75 -2.50 7.88 -5.16
CA GLU A 75 -3.45 8.80 -5.80
C GLU A 75 -4.00 8.22 -7.11
N THR A 76 -3.14 7.64 -7.94
CA THR A 76 -3.54 6.99 -9.20
C THR A 76 -4.42 5.76 -8.95
N ALA A 77 -4.08 4.91 -7.97
CA ALA A 77 -4.89 3.74 -7.63
C ALA A 77 -6.28 4.12 -7.11
N LEU A 78 -6.38 5.20 -6.33
CA LEU A 78 -7.66 5.73 -5.83
C LEU A 78 -8.50 6.39 -6.92
N TYR A 79 -7.86 6.95 -7.95
CA TYR A 79 -8.54 7.53 -9.10
C TYR A 79 -9.06 6.45 -10.08
N TYR A 80 -8.38 5.30 -10.18
CA TYR A 80 -8.77 4.16 -11.04
C TYR A 80 -9.11 2.90 -10.21
N PRO A 81 -10.27 2.88 -9.52
CA PRO A 81 -10.65 1.82 -8.58
C PRO A 81 -10.74 0.42 -9.21
N ASP A 82 -11.08 0.32 -10.50
CA ASP A 82 -11.16 -0.97 -11.20
C ASP A 82 -9.80 -1.68 -11.35
N TYR A 83 -8.71 -0.93 -11.15
CA TYR A 83 -7.34 -1.41 -11.35
C TYR A 83 -6.55 -1.53 -10.05
N THR A 84 -7.19 -1.39 -8.88
CA THR A 84 -6.53 -1.46 -7.57
C THR A 84 -5.73 -2.74 -7.37
N LYS A 85 -6.19 -3.87 -7.90
CA LYS A 85 -5.45 -5.16 -7.89
C LYS A 85 -4.14 -5.12 -8.68
N LEU A 86 -4.13 -4.42 -9.82
CA LEU A 86 -2.92 -4.23 -10.63
C LEU A 86 -1.93 -3.34 -9.88
N TYR A 87 -2.38 -2.21 -9.32
CA TYR A 87 -1.55 -1.33 -8.51
C TYR A 87 -1.03 -2.01 -7.25
N ALA A 88 -1.82 -2.85 -6.58
CA ALA A 88 -1.39 -3.59 -5.40
C ALA A 88 -0.28 -4.61 -5.73
N ARG A 89 -0.42 -5.35 -6.84
CA ARG A 89 0.63 -6.26 -7.35
C ARG A 89 1.90 -5.49 -7.73
N PHE A 90 1.74 -4.32 -8.35
CA PHE A 90 2.84 -3.43 -8.67
C PHE A 90 3.59 -2.97 -7.41
N CYS A 91 2.87 -2.55 -6.36
CA CYS A 91 3.44 -2.17 -5.06
C CYS A 91 4.19 -3.33 -4.39
N HIS A 92 3.69 -4.56 -4.51
CA HIS A 92 4.39 -5.75 -3.99
C HIS A 92 5.76 -5.95 -4.66
N ILE A 93 5.85 -5.74 -5.97
CA ILE A 93 7.12 -5.85 -6.71
C ILE A 93 8.09 -4.74 -6.30
N LEU A 94 7.62 -3.50 -6.16
CA LEU A 94 8.47 -2.42 -5.70
C LEU A 94 8.95 -2.64 -4.26
N SER A 95 8.08 -3.18 -3.39
CA SER A 95 8.43 -3.53 -2.01
C SER A 95 9.51 -4.63 -1.93
N SER A 96 9.56 -5.54 -2.90
CA SER A 96 10.56 -6.62 -2.95
C SER A 96 11.88 -6.23 -3.61
N LYS A 97 11.96 -5.06 -4.26
CA LYS A 97 13.18 -4.56 -4.94
C LYS A 97 14.17 -3.82 -4.02
N SER A 98 13.98 -3.88 -2.70
CA SER A 98 14.87 -3.28 -1.68
C SER A 98 15.24 -1.81 -1.94
N VAL A 99 14.25 -1.02 -2.32
CA VAL A 99 14.39 0.44 -2.47
C VAL A 99 14.51 1.05 -1.07
N GLU A 100 15.72 1.45 -0.68
CA GLU A 100 16.08 1.95 0.65
C GLU A 100 16.62 3.38 0.58
N VAL A 101 16.14 4.24 1.48
CA VAL A 101 16.70 5.57 1.73
C VAL A 101 17.37 5.59 3.11
N ASP A 102 18.66 5.91 3.14
CA ASP A 102 19.38 6.19 4.38
C ASP A 102 19.08 7.64 4.82
N CYS A 103 18.23 7.79 5.84
CA CYS A 103 18.01 9.10 6.45
C CYS A 103 19.04 9.35 7.54
N LYS A 104 20.02 10.22 7.27
CA LYS A 104 20.82 10.85 8.31
C LYS A 104 19.95 11.87 9.03
N LYS A 105 19.27 11.48 10.11
CA LYS A 105 18.67 12.49 11.00
C LYS A 105 19.79 13.36 11.57
N PRO A 106 19.67 14.70 11.56
CA PRO A 106 20.49 15.55 12.42
C PRO A 106 19.88 15.48 13.82
N THR A 107 20.04 14.36 14.53
CA THR A 107 19.77 14.36 15.97
C THR A 107 20.99 14.97 16.65
N GLN A 108 20.85 16.25 17.02
CA GLN A 108 21.47 16.77 18.22
C GLN A 108 20.95 15.93 19.39
N ASP A 109 21.50 14.74 19.59
CA ASP A 109 21.55 14.12 20.90
C ASP A 109 22.52 12.96 20.93
N VAL A 110 23.16 12.88 22.08
CA VAL A 110 24.40 12.17 22.37
C VAL A 110 24.14 10.66 22.45
N ARG A 111 24.49 9.93 21.39
CA ARG A 111 25.04 8.55 21.33
C ARG A 111 24.61 7.82 20.06
N GLY A 112 25.50 7.77 19.06
CA GLY A 112 25.62 6.65 18.12
C GLY A 112 24.35 6.14 17.42
N GLY A 113 23.37 7.01 17.14
CA GLY A 113 22.15 6.61 16.42
C GLY A 113 22.49 6.17 15.00
N GLN A 114 22.27 4.89 14.70
CA GLN A 114 22.36 4.37 13.33
C GLN A 114 21.38 5.14 12.42
N PRO A 115 21.75 5.42 11.16
CA PRO A 115 20.84 6.05 10.21
C PRO A 115 19.55 5.21 10.10
N GLN A 116 18.40 5.88 10.21
CA GLN A 116 17.11 5.22 10.10
C GLN A 116 16.87 4.92 8.62
N LYS A 117 16.84 3.64 8.27
CA LYS A 117 16.53 3.16 6.92
C LYS A 117 15.03 3.22 6.71
N HIS A 118 14.61 3.83 5.60
CA HIS A 118 13.23 3.84 5.16
C HIS A 118 13.12 3.07 3.85
N THR A 119 12.35 1.99 3.84
CA THR A 119 12.09 1.21 2.62
C THR A 119 10.85 1.73 1.90
N PHE A 120 10.72 1.39 0.61
CA PHE A 120 9.46 1.59 -0.12
C PHE A 120 8.27 0.92 0.58
N HIS A 121 8.47 -0.27 1.13
CA HIS A 121 7.44 -0.97 1.89
C HIS A 121 6.98 -0.16 3.11
N ASP A 122 7.91 0.40 3.90
CA ASP A 122 7.57 1.20 5.08
C ASP A 122 6.79 2.47 4.69
N ALA A 123 7.22 3.15 3.63
CA ALA A 123 6.54 4.32 3.11
C ALA A 123 5.13 3.98 2.60
N MET A 124 4.97 2.86 1.87
CA MET A 124 3.66 2.37 1.42
C MET A 124 2.72 2.07 2.59
N VAL A 125 3.19 1.34 3.60
CA VAL A 125 2.40 1.01 4.80
C VAL A 125 1.97 2.28 5.51
N TYR A 126 2.91 3.17 5.79
CA TYR A 126 2.65 4.43 6.49
C TYR A 126 1.62 5.31 5.75
N ARG A 127 1.81 5.53 4.44
CA ARG A 127 0.91 6.36 3.64
C ARG A 127 -0.48 5.73 3.48
N THR A 128 -0.56 4.42 3.33
CA THR A 128 -1.84 3.70 3.25
C THR A 128 -2.60 3.78 4.57
N GLN A 129 -1.92 3.69 5.71
CA GLN A 129 -2.53 3.91 7.03
C GLN A 129 -3.12 5.31 7.17
N GLN A 130 -2.43 6.35 6.66
CA GLN A 130 -2.96 7.72 6.66
C GLN A 130 -4.24 7.82 5.82
N GLN A 131 -4.26 7.23 4.62
CA GLN A 131 -5.46 7.21 3.78
C GLN A 131 -6.63 6.52 4.47
N PHE A 132 -6.36 5.44 5.21
CA PHE A 132 -7.40 4.73 5.94
C PHE A 132 -7.94 5.50 7.14
N ALA A 133 -7.05 6.12 7.91
CA ALA A 133 -7.47 6.98 9.01
C ALA A 133 -8.39 8.10 8.51
N SER A 134 -8.06 8.69 7.35
CA SER A 134 -8.92 9.65 6.66
C SER A 134 -10.24 9.04 6.17
N ALA A 135 -10.22 7.84 5.58
CA ALA A 135 -11.44 7.16 5.15
C ALA A 135 -12.38 6.88 6.33
N ARG A 136 -11.82 6.51 7.48
CA ARG A 136 -12.59 6.30 8.72
C ARG A 136 -13.29 7.59 9.16
N THR A 137 -12.57 8.71 9.23
CA THR A 137 -13.15 10.00 9.59
C THR A 137 -14.24 10.40 8.60
N GLU A 138 -14.01 10.21 7.29
CA GLU A 138 -15.03 10.44 6.25
C GLU A 138 -16.31 9.63 6.53
N TYR A 139 -16.19 8.34 6.85
CA TYR A 139 -17.35 7.50 7.18
C TYR A 139 -18.09 7.94 8.46
N GLU A 140 -17.36 8.30 9.52
CA GLU A 140 -17.96 8.79 10.77
C GLU A 140 -18.78 10.09 10.51
N GLU A 141 -18.25 10.99 9.67
CA GLU A 141 -18.93 12.24 9.29
C GLU A 141 -20.14 12.03 8.38
N LEU A 142 -20.12 11.01 7.51
CA LEU A 142 -21.24 10.69 6.61
C LEU A 142 -22.47 10.17 7.34
N THR A 143 -22.28 9.46 8.46
CA THR A 143 -23.40 9.06 9.32
C THR A 143 -24.11 10.25 9.97
N THR A 144 -23.47 11.43 10.03
CA THR A 144 -24.00 12.64 10.68
C THR A 144 -24.47 13.71 9.68
N GLN A 145 -23.92 13.75 8.48
CA GLN A 145 -24.27 14.72 7.44
C GLN A 145 -24.62 13.93 6.19
N SER A 146 -25.89 13.95 5.76
CA SER A 146 -26.42 13.31 4.53
C SER A 146 -25.78 13.85 3.26
N ARG A 147 -24.46 13.72 3.13
CA ARG A 147 -23.66 14.02 1.96
C ARG A 147 -23.41 12.72 1.20
N PRO A 148 -23.33 12.76 -0.13
CA PRO A 148 -22.93 11.59 -0.89
C PRO A 148 -21.49 11.24 -0.52
N ALA A 149 -21.35 10.14 0.21
CA ALA A 149 -20.13 9.46 0.62
C ALA A 149 -19.26 8.92 -0.54
N GLU A 150 -19.54 9.24 -1.78
CA GLU A 150 -19.83 8.07 -2.62
C GLU A 150 -18.66 7.47 -3.40
N LEU A 151 -17.43 7.97 -3.31
CA LEU A 151 -16.31 7.37 -4.06
C LEU A 151 -14.95 7.35 -3.33
N SER A 152 -14.60 8.42 -2.60
CA SER A 152 -13.26 8.57 -1.98
C SER A 152 -12.96 7.51 -0.91
N ALA A 153 -13.80 7.40 0.12
CA ALA A 153 -13.57 6.47 1.23
C ALA A 153 -13.69 5.01 0.77
N HIS A 154 -14.60 4.74 -0.17
CA HIS A 154 -14.76 3.44 -0.81
C HIS A 154 -13.49 2.97 -1.52
N HIS A 155 -12.92 3.80 -2.40
CA HIS A 155 -11.73 3.43 -3.17
C HIS A 155 -10.53 3.21 -2.24
N LYS A 156 -10.41 4.00 -1.16
CA LYS A 156 -9.38 3.83 -0.12
C LYS A 156 -9.48 2.46 0.55
N MET A 157 -10.69 2.02 0.89
CA MET A 157 -10.93 0.71 1.48
C MET A 157 -10.65 -0.44 0.52
N LEU A 158 -11.12 -0.36 -0.73
CA LEU A 158 -10.85 -1.40 -1.74
C LEU A 158 -9.35 -1.54 -2.01
N PHE A 159 -8.64 -0.42 -2.17
CA PHE A 159 -7.22 -0.47 -2.44
C PHE A 159 -6.43 -1.04 -1.25
N MET A 160 -6.81 -0.71 -0.01
CA MET A 160 -6.25 -1.36 1.18
C MET A 160 -6.43 -2.88 1.13
N ALA A 161 -7.63 -3.34 0.76
CA ALA A 161 -7.90 -4.77 0.69
C ALA A 161 -7.00 -5.47 -0.30
N ASP A 162 -6.85 -4.89 -1.49
CA ASP A 162 -5.98 -5.43 -2.52
C ASP A 162 -4.49 -5.37 -2.12
N LEU A 163 -4.03 -4.32 -1.43
CA LEU A 163 -2.68 -4.23 -0.87
C LEU A 163 -2.41 -5.31 0.17
N TYR A 164 -3.40 -5.64 1.00
CA TYR A 164 -3.28 -6.74 1.95
C TYR A 164 -3.23 -8.11 1.26
N THR A 165 -4.11 -8.35 0.29
CA THR A 165 -4.10 -9.56 -0.53
C THR A 165 -2.76 -9.74 -1.26
N ALA A 166 -2.18 -8.65 -1.77
CA ALA A 166 -0.86 -8.66 -2.41
C ALA A 166 0.31 -8.82 -1.42
N GLY A 167 0.05 -8.89 -0.11
CA GLY A 167 1.09 -9.06 0.91
C GLY A 167 1.93 -7.81 1.20
N VAL A 168 1.46 -6.63 0.79
CA VAL A 168 2.10 -5.34 1.12
C VAL A 168 1.72 -4.87 2.53
N MET A 169 0.49 -5.13 2.97
CA MET A 169 0.05 -4.75 4.32
C MET A 169 0.32 -5.87 5.33
N VAL A 170 0.69 -5.48 6.56
CA VAL A 170 0.93 -6.41 7.68
C VAL A 170 -0.33 -6.67 8.49
N ASN A 171 -0.39 -7.83 9.15
CA ASN A 171 -1.59 -8.29 9.87
C ASN A 171 -2.01 -7.32 11.00
N SER A 172 -1.07 -6.71 11.72
CA SER A 172 -1.38 -5.78 12.80
C SER A 172 -2.19 -4.57 12.31
N VAL A 173 -1.81 -4.02 11.15
CA VAL A 173 -2.52 -2.90 10.52
C VAL A 173 -3.91 -3.32 10.07
N MET A 174 -4.04 -4.51 9.50
CA MET A 174 -5.36 -5.00 9.10
C MET A 174 -6.29 -5.27 10.28
N LEU A 175 -5.77 -5.88 11.34
CA LEU A 175 -6.55 -6.23 12.52
C LEU A 175 -7.07 -5.00 13.25
N SER A 176 -6.27 -3.94 13.36
CA SER A 176 -6.75 -2.67 13.93
C SER A 176 -7.87 -2.03 13.11
N ASN A 177 -7.93 -2.33 11.81
CA ASN A 177 -8.84 -1.71 10.86
C ASN A 177 -10.14 -2.52 10.63
N PHE A 178 -10.15 -3.82 10.90
CA PHE A 178 -11.37 -4.64 10.84
C PHE A 178 -12.48 -4.12 11.75
N ALA A 179 -12.12 -3.67 12.96
CA ALA A 179 -13.09 -3.13 13.91
C ALA A 179 -13.88 -1.97 13.28
N THR A 180 -13.19 -1.03 12.62
CA THR A 180 -13.81 0.12 11.96
C THR A 180 -14.78 -0.27 10.85
N ILE A 181 -14.42 -1.26 10.01
CA ILE A 181 -15.25 -1.69 8.87
C ILE A 181 -16.51 -2.43 9.35
N ILE A 182 -16.40 -3.21 10.42
CA ILE A 182 -17.54 -3.98 10.98
C ILE A 182 -18.64 -3.05 11.51
N TYR A 183 -18.28 -1.86 12.01
CA TYR A 183 -19.25 -0.90 12.53
C TYR A 183 -19.94 -0.06 11.44
N THR A 184 -19.56 -0.21 10.17
CA THR A 184 -20.19 0.48 9.03
C THR A 184 -21.14 -0.47 8.28
N SER A 185 -22.43 -0.13 8.19
CA SER A 185 -23.49 -0.98 7.62
C SER A 185 -23.69 -0.82 6.10
N GLU A 186 -22.69 -0.35 5.37
CA GLU A 186 -22.79 -0.16 3.92
C GLU A 186 -22.34 -1.40 3.14
N GLN A 187 -23.03 -1.70 2.02
CA GLN A 187 -22.74 -2.86 1.15
C GLN A 187 -21.27 -2.92 0.70
N VAL A 188 -20.66 -1.76 0.48
CA VAL A 188 -19.26 -1.59 0.14
C VAL A 188 -18.31 -1.97 1.27
N ALA A 189 -18.65 -1.58 2.51
CA ALA A 189 -17.88 -1.97 3.69
C ALA A 189 -17.93 -3.49 3.87
N LEU A 190 -19.06 -4.12 3.55
CA LEU A 190 -19.20 -5.58 3.53
C LEU A 190 -18.36 -6.23 2.44
N GLU A 191 -18.31 -5.68 1.21
CA GLU A 191 -17.43 -6.22 0.16
C GLU A 191 -15.95 -6.15 0.56
N CYS A 192 -15.51 -4.99 1.07
CA CYS A 192 -14.17 -4.81 1.59
C CYS A 192 -13.87 -5.81 2.72
N LEU A 193 -14.80 -5.95 3.67
CA LEU A 193 -14.71 -6.91 4.77
C LEU A 193 -14.57 -8.35 4.25
N CYS A 194 -15.39 -8.76 3.29
CA CYS A 194 -15.33 -10.09 2.69
C CYS A 194 -13.98 -10.36 2.00
N ARG A 195 -13.47 -9.39 1.21
CA ARG A 195 -12.16 -9.51 0.56
C ARG A 195 -11.04 -9.63 1.60
N LEU A 196 -11.09 -8.79 2.63
CA LEU A 196 -10.10 -8.78 3.71
C LEU A 196 -10.12 -10.04 4.55
N MET A 197 -11.29 -10.52 4.95
CA MET A 197 -11.44 -11.77 5.69
C MET A 197 -10.96 -12.95 4.85
N SER A 198 -11.30 -12.99 3.56
CA SER A 198 -10.82 -14.04 2.65
C SER A 198 -9.30 -14.04 2.55
N ALA A 199 -8.69 -12.87 2.33
CA ALA A 199 -7.23 -12.72 2.28
C ALA A 199 -6.56 -13.10 3.62
N PHE A 200 -7.18 -12.73 4.74
CA PHE A 200 -6.67 -13.07 6.08
C PHE A 200 -6.72 -14.57 6.30
N ILE A 201 -7.84 -15.21 5.96
CA ILE A 201 -8.01 -16.66 6.06
C ILE A 201 -6.98 -17.37 5.18
N GLU A 202 -6.85 -17.00 3.90
CA GLU A 202 -5.86 -17.61 3.00
C GLU A 202 -4.43 -17.48 3.54
N LYS A 203 -4.04 -16.30 4.00
CA LYS A 203 -2.70 -16.05 4.56
C LYS A 203 -2.43 -16.89 5.82
N ASN A 204 -3.45 -17.12 6.65
CA ASN A 204 -3.32 -17.85 7.92
C ASN A 204 -3.66 -19.35 7.82
N LYS A 205 -4.26 -19.83 6.72
CA LYS A 205 -4.48 -21.27 6.46
C LYS A 205 -3.18 -22.06 6.47
N CYS A 206 -2.09 -21.50 5.93
CA CYS A 206 -0.75 -22.11 5.96
C CYS A 206 -0.15 -22.23 7.37
N SER A 207 -0.60 -21.41 8.33
CA SER A 207 -0.13 -21.46 9.72
C SER A 207 -0.67 -22.69 10.46
N ALA A 208 -1.86 -23.18 10.10
CA ALA A 208 -2.45 -24.38 10.69
C ALA A 208 -1.75 -25.68 10.26
N SER A 209 -1.19 -25.73 9.04
CA SER A 209 -0.37 -26.85 8.58
C SER A 209 0.99 -26.93 9.29
N HIS A 210 1.56 -25.80 9.73
CA HIS A 210 2.81 -25.80 10.51
C HIS A 210 2.61 -26.23 11.97
N LEU A 211 1.41 -26.06 12.54
CA LEU A 211 1.08 -26.54 13.89
C LEU A 211 0.90 -28.06 13.99
N LYS A 212 0.66 -28.76 12.86
CA LYS A 212 0.48 -30.22 12.83
C LYS A 212 1.79 -31.02 12.74
N VAL A 213 2.94 -30.38 12.53
CA VAL A 213 4.24 -31.06 12.33
C VAL A 213 5.05 -31.22 13.62
N SER A 214 4.65 -30.56 14.71
CA SER A 214 5.32 -30.66 16.02
C SER A 214 4.53 -31.52 17.02
N THR A 215 4.11 -32.72 16.63
CA THR A 215 3.86 -33.77 17.63
C THR A 215 5.21 -34.37 18.03
N PRO A 216 5.62 -34.32 19.30
CA PRO A 216 6.84 -34.99 19.73
C PRO A 216 6.65 -36.49 19.49
N LYS A 217 7.60 -37.13 18.79
CA LYS A 217 7.72 -38.59 18.77
C LYS A 217 7.82 -39.06 20.22
N SER A 218 6.74 -39.63 20.75
CA SER A 218 6.78 -40.39 21.99
C SER A 218 7.75 -41.54 21.79
N LYS A 219 8.89 -41.51 22.50
CA LYS A 219 9.76 -42.69 22.59
C LYS A 219 8.98 -43.78 23.34
N PRO A 220 9.02 -45.03 22.90
CA PRO A 220 8.42 -46.13 23.66
C PRO A 220 9.19 -46.29 24.98
N VAL A 221 8.45 -46.36 26.08
CA VAL A 221 8.96 -46.68 27.41
C VAL A 221 9.40 -48.15 27.40
N PRO A 222 10.63 -48.51 27.81
CA PRO A 222 11.03 -49.90 27.89
C PRO A 222 10.27 -50.59 29.03
N GLN A 223 9.54 -51.66 28.70
CA GLN A 223 8.97 -52.56 29.68
C GLN A 223 10.11 -53.21 30.46
N ARG A 224 10.14 -53.02 31.79
CA ARG A 224 10.93 -53.86 32.68
C ARG A 224 10.16 -55.17 32.84
N GLU A 225 10.71 -56.25 32.31
CA GLU A 225 10.36 -57.61 32.70
C GLU A 225 10.83 -57.86 34.15
N LEU A 226 10.04 -58.65 34.86
CA LEU A 226 10.20 -59.05 36.26
C LEU A 226 11.51 -59.79 36.53
#